data_AF-A0A8S1EV00-F1
#
_entry.id   AF-A0A8S1EV00-F1
#
_cell.length_a   1.000
_cell.length_b   1.000
_cell.length_c   1.000
_cell.angle_alpha   90.00
_cell.angle_beta   90.00
_cell.angle_gamma   90.00
#
_symmetry.space_group_name_H-M   'P 1'
#
loop_
_entity.id
_entity.type
_entity.pdbx_description
1 polymer ?
#
loop_
_entity_poly.entity_id
_entity_poly.type
_entity_poly.pdbx_seq_one_letter_code
_entity_poly.pdbx_strand_id
1 'polypeptide(L)'
;MPSKELSSNFIFGVMRSEIEEGKNEALEKIKGVIEIRITVEGIEKLVFTFDLRSRPGIAKREKLEPKPDAMMTIEDENFVKICSGDLDPVQAFIMRKFVARGDFLLMQNIVAIIGQALRNERRRRREKAAQNPVPEITAHQRAQSVEQH
;
A
#
# COMPACT_ATOMS: atom_id res chain seq x y z
N MET A 1 -8.06 -24.42 0.25
CA MET A 1 -6.93 -23.69 0.88
C MET A 1 -7.34 -22.23 1.00
N PRO A 2 -7.27 -21.58 2.17
CA PRO A 2 -7.43 -20.12 2.22
C PRO A 2 -6.30 -19.52 1.38
N SER A 3 -6.66 -18.81 0.31
CA SER A 3 -5.70 -18.10 -0.55
C SER A 3 -4.89 -17.15 0.32
N LYS A 4 -3.55 -17.22 0.25
CA LYS A 4 -2.66 -16.24 0.86
C LYS A 4 -3.18 -14.83 0.56
N GLU A 5 -3.46 -14.04 1.59
CA GLU A 5 -3.89 -12.66 1.41
C GLU A 5 -2.75 -11.87 0.74
N LEU A 6 -3.08 -11.12 -0.33
CA LEU A 6 -2.10 -10.33 -1.06
C LEU A 6 -1.58 -9.21 -0.18
N SER A 7 -0.27 -9.05 -0.10
CA SER A 7 0.35 -7.98 0.72
C SER A 7 0.01 -6.59 0.15
N SER A 8 -0.27 -6.50 -1.15
CA SER A 8 -0.78 -5.29 -1.80
C SER A 8 -2.13 -4.82 -1.26
N ASN A 9 -2.92 -5.69 -0.60
CA ASN A 9 -4.18 -5.26 0.05
C ASN A 9 -3.93 -4.24 1.15
N PHE A 10 -2.88 -4.43 1.93
CA PHE A 10 -2.49 -3.50 2.99
C PHE A 10 -2.09 -2.14 2.40
N ILE A 11 -1.28 -2.15 1.35
CA ILE A 11 -0.82 -0.93 0.66
C ILE A 11 -2.02 -0.16 0.10
N PHE A 12 -2.98 -0.85 -0.53
CA PHE A 12 -4.21 -0.22 -0.99
C PHE A 12 -4.99 0.43 0.17
N GLY A 13 -5.13 -0.26 1.31
CA GLY A 13 -5.82 0.27 2.47
C GLY A 13 -5.19 1.57 3.00
N VAL A 14 -3.86 1.60 3.09
CA VAL A 14 -3.11 2.80 3.50
C VAL A 14 -3.33 3.95 2.51
N MET A 15 -3.18 3.68 1.20
CA MET A 15 -3.38 4.72 0.19
C MET A 15 -4.81 5.21 0.11
N ARG A 16 -5.80 4.34 0.30
CA ARG A 16 -7.21 4.72 0.32
C ARG A 16 -7.49 5.72 1.44
N SER A 17 -7.03 5.43 2.67
CA SER A 17 -7.15 6.35 3.79
C SER A 17 -6.43 7.68 3.50
N GLU A 18 -5.20 7.65 2.98
CA GLU A 18 -4.46 8.88 2.67
C GLU A 18 -5.13 9.73 1.57
N ILE A 19 -5.67 9.09 0.53
CA ILE A 19 -6.35 9.75 -0.60
C ILE A 19 -7.72 10.33 -0.18
N GLU A 20 -8.52 9.54 0.53
CA GLU A 20 -9.90 9.90 0.90
C GLU A 20 -9.94 10.88 2.09
N GLU A 21 -8.96 10.83 2.99
CA GLU A 21 -8.82 11.83 4.06
C GLU A 21 -8.25 13.17 3.58
N GLY A 22 -7.55 13.19 2.44
CA GLY A 22 -7.05 14.42 1.81
C GLY A 22 -5.96 15.17 2.58
N LYS A 23 -5.29 14.54 3.56
CA LYS A 23 -4.28 15.19 4.42
C LYS A 23 -2.86 15.19 3.85
N ASN A 24 -2.64 14.49 2.73
CA ASN A 24 -1.32 14.36 2.13
C ASN A 24 -1.13 15.40 1.02
N GLU A 25 -0.44 16.49 1.34
CA GLU A 25 -0.16 17.60 0.41
C GLU A 25 0.55 17.14 -0.88
N ALA A 26 1.31 16.04 -0.84
CA ALA A 26 1.96 15.53 -2.05
C ALA A 26 0.94 15.11 -3.12
N LEU A 27 -0.26 14.70 -2.71
CA LEU A 27 -1.35 14.35 -3.63
C LEU A 27 -1.83 15.58 -4.41
N GLU A 28 -1.76 16.80 -3.88
CA GLU A 28 -2.24 18.02 -4.57
C GLU A 28 -1.57 18.27 -5.91
N LYS A 29 -0.31 17.83 -6.05
CA LYS A 29 0.50 18.02 -7.26
C LYS A 29 0.23 16.99 -8.34
N ILE A 30 -0.60 15.99 -8.06
CA ILE A 30 -0.87 14.88 -8.98
C ILE A 30 -2.29 14.97 -9.53
N LYS A 31 -2.45 14.98 -10.85
CA LYS A 31 -3.77 14.89 -11.49
C LYS A 31 -3.77 13.75 -12.50
N GLY A 32 -4.72 12.84 -12.37
CA GLY A 32 -4.88 11.72 -13.28
C GLY A 32 -5.48 10.49 -12.62
N VAL A 33 -5.75 9.49 -13.44
CA VAL A 33 -6.26 8.17 -13.06
C VAL A 33 -5.15 7.15 -13.23
N ILE A 34 -4.81 6.46 -12.13
CA ILE A 34 -3.76 5.44 -12.11
C ILE A 34 -4.41 4.10 -11.83
N GLU A 35 -4.10 3.09 -12.63
CA GLU A 35 -4.51 1.70 -12.40
C GLU A 35 -3.29 0.81 -12.12
N ILE A 36 -3.37 -0.01 -11.09
CA ILE A 36 -2.31 -0.98 -10.75
C ILE A 36 -2.94 -2.35 -10.68
N ARG A 37 -2.40 -3.26 -11.48
CA ARG A 37 -2.82 -4.66 -11.61
C ARG A 37 -1.79 -5.53 -10.93
N ILE A 38 -2.21 -6.20 -9.87
CA ILE A 38 -1.39 -7.12 -9.11
C ILE A 38 -1.58 -8.53 -9.65
N THR A 39 -0.47 -9.16 -10.00
CA THR A 39 -0.40 -10.55 -10.42
C THR A 39 0.21 -11.43 -9.33
N VAL A 40 -0.13 -12.72 -9.39
CA VAL A 40 0.57 -13.80 -8.71
C VAL A 40 0.82 -14.88 -9.75
N GLU A 41 2.09 -15.19 -9.98
CA GLU A 41 2.51 -16.16 -11.01
C GLU A 41 1.97 -15.79 -12.40
N GLY A 42 1.99 -14.49 -12.72
CA GLY A 42 1.48 -13.94 -13.99
C GLY A 42 -0.05 -13.84 -14.09
N ILE A 43 -0.80 -14.32 -13.12
CA ILE A 43 -2.28 -14.27 -13.13
C ILE A 43 -2.75 -13.03 -12.35
N GLU A 44 -3.54 -12.16 -12.99
CA GLU A 44 -4.16 -11.00 -12.34
C GLU A 44 -5.07 -11.46 -11.19
N LYS A 45 -4.82 -10.96 -9.97
CA LYS A 45 -5.60 -11.28 -8.76
C LYS A 45 -6.27 -10.09 -8.13
N LEU A 46 -5.74 -8.89 -8.35
CA LEU A 46 -6.25 -7.66 -7.76
C LEU A 46 -5.99 -6.49 -8.71
N VAL A 47 -6.95 -5.60 -8.79
CA VAL A 47 -6.79 -4.30 -9.45
C VAL A 47 -7.20 -3.22 -8.47
N PHE A 48 -6.40 -2.15 -8.42
CA PHE A 48 -6.80 -0.92 -7.75
C PHE A 48 -6.61 0.28 -8.67
N THR A 49 -7.51 1.24 -8.52
CA THR A 49 -7.49 2.50 -9.24
C THR A 49 -7.46 3.66 -8.25
N PHE A 50 -6.62 4.65 -8.54
CA PHE A 50 -6.59 5.93 -7.86
C PHE A 50 -7.00 7.03 -8.84
N ASP A 51 -8.16 7.63 -8.61
CA ASP A 51 -8.61 8.82 -9.33
C ASP A 51 -8.24 10.06 -8.51
N LEU A 52 -7.22 10.77 -8.99
CA LEU A 52 -6.66 11.96 -8.37
C LEU A 52 -7.04 13.22 -9.15
N ARG A 53 -8.14 13.21 -9.92
CA ARG A 53 -8.62 14.40 -10.63
C ARG A 53 -9.34 15.37 -9.70
N SER A 54 -9.97 14.87 -8.63
CA SER A 54 -10.68 15.65 -7.60
C SER A 54 -9.98 15.62 -6.24
N ARG A 55 -10.36 16.52 -5.32
CA ARG A 55 -9.92 16.52 -3.92
C ARG A 55 -11.13 16.49 -2.96
N PRO A 56 -11.18 15.52 -2.01
CA PRO A 56 -10.32 14.35 -1.93
C PRO A 56 -10.40 13.48 -3.20
N GLY A 57 -9.37 12.68 -3.44
CA GLY A 57 -9.37 11.73 -4.55
C GLY A 57 -10.23 10.51 -4.22
N ILE A 58 -10.29 9.55 -5.13
CA ILE A 58 -11.06 8.31 -4.94
C ILE A 58 -10.12 7.12 -5.15
N ALA A 59 -10.17 6.14 -4.24
CA ALA A 59 -9.44 4.88 -4.38
C ALA A 59 -10.41 3.69 -4.45
N LYS A 60 -10.33 2.89 -5.51
CA LYS A 60 -11.25 1.77 -5.77
C LYS A 60 -10.52 0.47 -6.07
N ARG A 61 -11.22 -0.66 -5.90
CA ARG A 61 -10.74 -2.02 -6.23
C ARG A 61 -11.36 -2.54 -7.53
N GLU A 62 -11.30 -1.72 -8.57
CA GLU A 62 -11.87 -2.06 -9.87
C GLU A 62 -11.07 -1.40 -10.99
N LYS A 63 -11.18 -1.95 -12.20
CA LYS A 63 -10.75 -1.28 -13.42
C LYS A 63 -11.68 -0.11 -13.68
N LEU A 64 -11.14 1.03 -14.09
CA LEU A 64 -11.94 2.19 -14.45
C LEU A 64 -12.03 2.30 -15.97
N GLU A 65 -13.21 2.65 -16.46
CA GLU A 65 -13.41 3.06 -17.84
C GLU A 65 -13.83 4.54 -17.90
N PRO A 66 -13.31 5.32 -18.88
CA PRO A 66 -12.36 4.94 -19.93
C PRO A 66 -10.94 4.69 -19.40
N LYS A 67 -10.04 4.22 -20.29
CA LYS A 67 -8.65 3.82 -19.98
C LYS A 67 -7.94 4.82 -19.05
N PRO A 68 -7.21 4.34 -18.01
CA PRO A 68 -6.46 5.19 -17.09
C PRO A 68 -5.31 5.93 -17.77
N ASP A 69 -4.92 7.08 -17.21
CA ASP A 69 -3.78 7.89 -17.67
C ASP A 69 -2.46 7.14 -17.52
N ALA A 70 -2.32 6.36 -16.45
CA ALA A 70 -1.16 5.50 -16.21
C ALA A 70 -1.59 4.13 -15.70
N MET A 71 -0.93 3.07 -16.16
CA MET A 71 -1.18 1.71 -15.69
C MET A 71 0.12 0.96 -15.38
N MET A 72 0.09 0.15 -14.32
CA MET A 72 1.16 -0.78 -13.95
C MET A 72 0.62 -2.20 -13.84
N THR A 73 1.37 -3.20 -14.29
CA THR A 73 1.11 -4.62 -14.06
C THR A 73 2.34 -5.26 -13.43
N ILE A 74 2.19 -5.83 -12.24
CA ILE A 74 3.31 -6.20 -11.37
C ILE A 74 2.93 -7.37 -10.44
N GLU A 75 3.90 -8.25 -10.15
CA GLU A 75 3.75 -9.30 -9.13
C GLU A 75 3.60 -8.69 -7.72
N ASP A 76 2.74 -9.27 -6.88
CA ASP A 76 2.47 -8.81 -5.50
C ASP A 76 3.76 -8.56 -4.72
N GLU A 77 4.72 -9.49 -4.79
CA GLU A 77 5.98 -9.40 -4.08
C GLU A 77 6.86 -8.23 -4.57
N ASN A 78 6.94 -8.03 -5.89
CA ASN A 78 7.74 -6.94 -6.46
C ASN A 78 7.13 -5.58 -6.13
N PHE A 79 5.79 -5.48 -6.14
CA PHE A 79 5.10 -4.25 -5.77
C PHE A 79 5.39 -3.86 -4.32
N VAL A 80 5.30 -4.82 -3.39
CA VAL A 80 5.63 -4.59 -1.98
C VAL A 80 7.08 -4.15 -1.81
N LYS A 81 8.03 -4.80 -2.49
CA LYS A 81 9.46 -4.44 -2.43
C LYS A 81 9.71 -3.03 -2.98
N ILE A 82 9.06 -2.65 -4.06
CA ILE A 82 9.17 -1.29 -4.61
C ILE A 82 8.61 -0.25 -3.63
N CYS A 83 7.40 -0.48 -3.11
CA CYS A 83 6.75 0.47 -2.20
C CYS A 83 7.45 0.58 -0.84
N SER A 84 8.14 -0.47 -0.40
CA SER A 84 8.93 -0.46 0.84
C SER A 84 10.35 0.12 0.67
N GLY A 85 10.83 0.22 -0.57
CA GLY A 85 12.18 0.69 -0.90
C GLY A 85 13.23 -0.43 -0.99
N ASP A 86 12.83 -1.69 -0.84
CA ASP A 86 13.70 -2.86 -0.94
C ASP A 86 14.07 -3.21 -2.40
N LEU A 87 13.35 -2.65 -3.36
CA LEU A 87 13.61 -2.78 -4.78
C LEU A 87 13.50 -1.42 -5.47
N ASP A 88 14.57 -0.98 -6.13
CA ASP A 88 14.55 0.25 -6.90
C ASP A 88 13.60 0.12 -8.12
N PRO A 89 12.67 1.08 -8.33
CA PRO A 89 11.68 1.00 -9.40
C PRO A 89 12.29 1.11 -10.80
N VAL A 90 13.40 1.82 -10.98
CA VAL A 90 14.07 1.95 -12.29
C VAL A 90 14.76 0.64 -12.65
N GLN A 91 15.48 0.04 -11.70
CA GLN A 91 16.08 -1.28 -11.87
C GLN A 91 15.02 -2.35 -12.13
N ALA A 92 13.92 -2.35 -11.37
CA ALA A 92 12.83 -3.29 -11.56
C ALA A 92 12.20 -3.20 -12.95
N PHE A 93 12.07 -1.99 -13.50
CA PHE A 93 11.58 -1.77 -14.86
C PHE A 93 12.56 -2.32 -15.90
N ILE A 94 13.86 -2.01 -15.78
CA ILE A 94 14.92 -2.51 -16.68
C ILE A 94 14.98 -4.05 -16.66
N MET A 95 14.82 -4.65 -15.48
CA MET A 95 14.76 -6.11 -15.29
C MET A 95 13.43 -6.74 -15.72
N ARG A 96 12.48 -5.95 -16.27
CA ARG A 96 11.15 -6.40 -16.70
C ARG A 96 10.31 -7.05 -15.59
N LYS A 97 10.52 -6.65 -14.33
CA LYS A 97 9.75 -7.14 -13.17
C LYS A 97 8.32 -6.58 -13.10
N PHE A 98 8.05 -5.54 -13.88
CA PHE A 98 6.71 -5.01 -14.10
C PHE A 98 6.62 -4.37 -15.49
N VAL A 99 5.39 -4.16 -15.95
CA VAL A 99 5.09 -3.42 -17.16
C VAL A 99 4.36 -2.14 -16.77
N ALA A 100 4.80 -0.99 -17.27
CA ALA A 100 4.09 0.28 -17.14
C ALA A 100 3.68 0.81 -18.53
N ARG A 101 2.52 1.46 -18.61
CA ARG A 101 2.03 2.15 -19.82
C ARG A 101 1.36 3.47 -19.44
N GLY A 102 1.29 4.40 -20.40
CA GLY A 102 0.69 5.72 -20.20
C GLY A 102 1.68 6.72 -19.61
N ASP A 103 1.20 7.62 -18.76
CA ASP A 103 2.02 8.65 -18.13
C ASP A 103 2.99 8.04 -17.11
N PHE A 104 4.26 7.97 -17.50
CA PHE A 104 5.32 7.42 -16.67
C PHE A 104 5.64 8.30 -15.46
N LEU A 105 5.59 9.63 -15.59
CA LEU A 105 5.89 10.55 -14.50
C LEU A 105 4.80 10.45 -13.42
N LEU A 106 3.55 10.32 -13.83
CA LEU A 106 2.42 10.05 -12.94
C LEU A 106 2.64 8.75 -12.14
N MET A 107 3.09 7.69 -12.81
CA MET A 107 3.40 6.41 -12.16
C MET A 107 4.59 6.49 -11.18
N GLN A 108 5.64 7.25 -11.51
CA GLN A 108 6.76 7.46 -10.59
C GLN A 108 6.34 8.25 -9.35
N ASN A 109 5.57 9.32 -9.54
CA ASN A 109 5.10 10.17 -8.45
C ASN A 109 4.21 9.39 -7.47
N ILE A 110 3.28 8.56 -7.98
CA ILE A 110 2.41 7.78 -7.08
C ILE A 110 3.20 6.73 -6.30
N VAL A 111 4.19 6.06 -6.89
CA VAL A 111 5.05 5.10 -6.18
C VAL A 111 5.81 5.79 -5.03
N ALA A 112 6.32 7.01 -5.26
CA ALA A 112 6.98 7.79 -4.23
C ALA A 112 6.03 8.16 -3.07
N ILE A 113 4.79 8.56 -3.40
CA ILE A 113 3.76 8.86 -2.39
C ILE A 113 3.37 7.61 -1.62
N ILE A 114 3.21 6.45 -2.27
CA ILE A 114 2.93 5.19 -1.58
C ILE A 114 4.02 4.90 -0.54
N GLY A 115 5.30 5.03 -0.91
CA GLY A 115 6.40 4.84 0.02
C GLY A 115 6.34 5.82 1.21
N GLN A 116 5.99 7.08 0.96
CA GLN A 116 5.79 8.07 2.03
C GLN A 116 4.62 7.71 2.95
N ALA A 117 3.48 7.34 2.38
CA ALA A 117 2.29 6.92 3.10
C ALA A 117 2.57 5.70 4.01
N LEU A 118 3.29 4.70 3.50
CA LEU A 118 3.69 3.53 4.29
C LEU A 118 4.63 3.89 5.44
N ARG A 119 5.57 4.83 5.24
CA ARG A 119 6.44 5.34 6.32
C ARG A 119 5.63 6.08 7.39
N ASN A 120 4.68 6.92 6.97
CA ASN A 120 3.79 7.65 7.87
C ASN A 120 2.91 6.70 8.67
N GLU A 121 2.34 5.68 8.04
CA GLU A 121 1.52 4.67 8.72
C GLU A 121 2.34 3.87 9.75
N ARG A 122 3.57 3.46 9.40
CA ARG A 122 4.49 2.82 10.36
C ARG A 122 4.78 3.72 11.56
N ARG A 123 4.98 5.02 11.34
CA ARG A 123 5.18 6.01 12.40
C ARG A 123 3.93 6.13 13.30
N ARG A 124 2.74 6.32 12.72
CA ARG A 124 1.47 6.40 13.46
C ARG A 124 1.21 5.16 14.31
N ARG A 125 1.50 3.97 13.77
CA ARG A 125 1.36 2.70 14.51
C ARG A 125 2.31 2.62 15.71
N ARG A 126 3.57 3.04 15.53
CA ARG A 126 4.56 3.09 16.62
C ARG A 126 4.15 4.07 17.70
N GLU A 127 3.69 5.26 17.33
CA GLU A 127 3.21 6.28 18.27
C GLU A 127 2.00 5.77 19.07
N LYS A 128 1.01 5.14 18.42
CA LYS A 128 -0.13 4.52 19.10
C LYS A 128 0.28 3.39 20.06
N ALA A 129 1.23 2.55 19.66
CA ALA A 129 1.74 1.46 20.52
C ALA A 129 2.53 1.99 21.72
N ALA A 130 3.26 3.10 21.55
CA ALA A 130 3.96 3.76 22.65
C ALA A 130 2.99 4.47 23.62
N GLN A 131 1.86 4.98 23.10
CA GLN A 131 0.86 5.69 23.91
C GLN A 131 -0.09 4.75 24.66
N ASN A 132 -0.34 3.55 24.12
CA ASN A 132 -1.10 2.48 24.77
C ASN A 132 -0.23 1.21 24.89
N PRO A 133 0.77 1.18 25.79
CA PRO A 133 1.53 -0.02 26.03
C PRO A 133 0.58 -1.12 26.52
N VAL A 134 0.67 -2.31 25.90
CA VAL A 134 -0.04 -3.50 26.39
C VAL A 134 0.38 -3.70 27.84
N PRO A 135 -0.55 -3.72 28.82
CA PRO A 135 -0.17 -3.97 30.20
C PRO A 135 0.55 -5.32 30.25
N GLU A 136 1.80 -5.27 30.66
CA GLU A 136 2.62 -6.45 30.91
C GLU A 136 1.86 -7.30 31.92
N ILE A 137 1.32 -8.44 31.50
CA ILE A 137 0.81 -9.43 32.45
C ILE A 137 2.05 -9.93 33.16
N THR A 138 2.44 -9.24 34.23
CA THR A 138 3.61 -9.58 35.02
C THR A 138 3.43 -11.04 35.45
N ALA A 139 4.45 -11.86 35.23
CA ALA A 139 4.48 -13.28 35.57
C ALA A 139 4.06 -13.59 37.02
N HIS A 140 3.98 -12.58 37.88
CA HIS A 140 3.45 -12.62 39.24
C HIS A 140 1.98 -13.08 39.34
N GLN A 141 1.14 -12.83 38.33
CA GLN A 141 -0.25 -13.32 38.33
C GLN A 141 -0.39 -14.79 37.93
N ARG A 142 0.63 -15.40 37.29
CA ARG A 142 0.64 -16.84 37.00
C ARG A 142 1.08 -17.67 38.22
N ALA A 143 1.92 -17.11 39.09
CA ALA A 143 2.42 -17.84 40.27
C ALA A 143 1.35 -18.02 41.36
N GLN A 144 0.41 -17.07 41.50
CA GLN A 144 -0.62 -17.13 42.55
C GLN A 144 -1.81 -18.06 42.22
N SER A 145 -1.92 -18.56 40.99
CA SER A 145 -3.00 -19.49 40.59
C SER A 145 -2.60 -20.97 40.68
N VAL A 146 -1.32 -21.28 40.93
CA VAL A 146 -0.81 -22.66 40.98
C VAL A 146 -0.75 -23.21 42.42
N GLU A 147 -0.83 -22.37 43.45
CA GLU A 147 -0.79 -22.80 44.86
C GLU A 147 -2.17 -23.05 45.51
N GLN A 148 -3.27 -22.95 44.75
CA GLN A 148 -4.63 -23.17 45.29
C GLN A 148 -5.36 -24.43 44.76
N HIS A 149 -4.65 -25.40 44.18
CA HIS A 149 -5.24 -26.70 43.83
C HIS A 149 -4.35 -27.86 44.27
#